data_AF-G1WD15-F1
#
_entry.id   AF-G1WD15-F1
#
_cell.length_a   1.000
_cell.length_b   1.000
_cell.length_c   1.000
_cell.angle_alpha   90.00
_cell.angle_beta   90.00
_cell.angle_gamma   90.00
#
_symmetry.space_group_name_H-M   'P 1'
#
loop_
_entity.id
_entity.type
_entity.pdbx_description
1 polymer ?
#
loop_
_entity_poly.entity_id
_entity_poly.type
_entity_poly.pdbx_seq_one_letter_code
_entity_poly.pdbx_strand_id
1 'polypeptide(L)'
;MKYSYHNLTAAALAFVGLLLFASCHSDDSAVEDEWTATYVYLQRLDYLTPSPKTFRIDHTSEGLSAGVDMPFMVKTQKATSKDVHVNLELRDAKAPNIGLQLQDKAGHRLTSSQVTIKAGQQSSDTLRIVATNLDALKTNEQKMDLTFDVAITSIETLQTNTHISPRATMNNLAAKIEKGAMQNMRMGIPEENQMLDRTGWVITLGAGAENSAANLVDGNYWSDVARSGSGFSITIDLGAEKTINGINTTSWGYSSNHYAPQEIEVSVSKDNATWKSLGTLPTTGGNQHITLLSHPKARYLKYNILKMPASGRVSIVEFNLYGTDD
;
A
#
# COMPACT_ATOMS: atom_id res chain seq x y z
N MET A 1 -21.53 32.48 -51.88
CA MET A 1 -20.41 33.43 -51.70
C MET A 1 -19.14 32.62 -51.44
N LYS A 2 -18.16 32.80 -52.35
CA LYS A 2 -16.69 32.63 -52.25
C LYS A 2 -16.14 31.50 -51.35
N TYR A 3 -15.77 30.35 -51.93
CA TYR A 3 -14.43 29.94 -52.45
C TYR A 3 -13.58 29.22 -51.36
N SER A 4 -12.86 28.11 -51.54
CA SER A 4 -12.67 27.15 -52.65
C SER A 4 -11.61 26.11 -52.24
N TYR A 5 -11.96 24.82 -52.38
CA TYR A 5 -11.23 23.67 -52.96
C TYR A 5 -9.87 23.13 -52.45
N HIS A 6 -9.87 21.78 -52.42
CA HIS A 6 -8.81 20.78 -52.33
C HIS A 6 -7.62 20.93 -53.31
N ASN A 7 -6.46 20.34 -52.98
CA ASN A 7 -5.95 19.06 -53.56
C ASN A 7 -4.46 18.79 -53.23
N LEU A 8 -4.16 17.49 -53.02
CA LEU A 8 -3.04 16.65 -53.52
C LEU A 8 -1.64 17.31 -53.73
N THR A 9 -0.49 16.75 -53.33
CA THR A 9 0.13 15.46 -53.73
C THR A 9 1.42 15.19 -52.91
N ALA A 10 1.79 13.92 -52.81
CA ALA A 10 3.08 13.40 -52.33
C ALA A 10 4.26 13.71 -53.28
N ALA A 11 5.50 13.77 -52.74
CA ALA A 11 6.71 13.24 -53.40
C ALA A 11 7.91 13.20 -52.43
N ALA A 12 8.52 12.02 -52.31
CA ALA A 12 9.85 11.79 -51.74
C ALA A 12 10.94 12.05 -52.79
N LEU A 13 12.16 12.45 -52.39
CA LEU A 13 13.44 11.96 -52.96
C LEU A 13 14.70 12.58 -52.33
N ALA A 14 15.61 11.67 -51.98
CA ALA A 14 17.07 11.69 -52.10
C ALA A 14 17.91 12.86 -51.53
N PHE A 15 18.74 12.54 -50.53
CA PHE A 15 20.03 13.19 -50.31
C PHE A 15 21.14 12.15 -50.55
N VAL A 16 21.85 12.30 -51.66
CA VAL A 16 23.17 11.69 -51.93
C VAL A 16 24.21 12.80 -51.75
N GLY A 17 25.34 12.44 -51.17
CA GLY A 17 26.22 13.36 -50.45
C GLY A 17 27.10 14.29 -51.28
N LEU A 18 27.79 15.15 -50.54
CA LEU A 18 29.03 15.80 -50.95
C LEU A 18 29.99 15.80 -49.75
N LEU A 19 31.07 15.03 -49.88
CA LEU A 19 32.31 15.20 -49.11
C LEU A 19 33.09 16.37 -49.72
N LEU A 20 33.48 17.36 -48.92
CA LEU A 20 34.75 18.06 -49.10
C LEU A 20 35.33 18.43 -47.72
N PHE A 21 36.62 18.14 -47.60
CA PHE A 21 37.46 18.19 -46.41
C PHE A 21 37.84 19.62 -46.02
N ALA A 22 37.85 19.89 -44.71
CA ALA A 22 38.77 20.83 -44.08
C ALA A 22 39.56 20.04 -43.02
N SER A 23 40.88 20.04 -43.16
CA SER A 23 41.86 19.33 -42.34
C SER A 23 42.42 20.22 -41.23
N CYS A 24 42.92 19.56 -40.17
CA CYS A 24 43.73 20.04 -39.03
C CYS A 24 42.91 20.66 -37.87
N HIS A 25 42.88 20.10 -36.66
CA HIS A 25 43.98 19.52 -35.90
C HIS A 25 43.56 18.18 -35.27
N SER A 26 44.33 17.13 -35.54
CA SER A 26 44.26 15.86 -34.83
C SER A 26 44.97 16.02 -33.49
N ASP A 27 44.23 16.41 -32.46
CA ASP A 27 44.59 16.02 -31.10
C ASP A 27 44.15 14.57 -30.92
N ASP A 28 45.05 13.66 -31.25
CA ASP A 28 44.93 12.21 -31.07
C ASP A 28 45.19 11.84 -29.59
N SER A 29 44.63 12.64 -28.68
CA SER A 29 44.30 12.18 -27.35
C SER A 29 42.95 11.50 -27.46
N ALA A 30 42.82 10.25 -27.02
CA ALA A 30 41.53 9.59 -26.88
C ALA A 30 40.61 10.47 -26.01
N VAL A 31 39.84 11.35 -26.65
CA VAL A 31 38.82 12.16 -25.98
C VAL A 31 37.81 11.13 -25.51
N GLU A 32 37.73 10.90 -24.20
CA GLU A 32 36.64 10.16 -23.58
C GLU A 32 35.34 10.93 -23.88
N ASP A 33 34.77 10.68 -25.05
CA ASP A 33 33.54 11.29 -25.52
C ASP A 33 32.36 10.59 -24.84
N GLU A 34 31.42 11.37 -24.29
CA GLU A 34 30.20 10.91 -23.63
C GLU A 34 29.37 10.00 -24.57
N TRP A 35 29.48 10.21 -25.89
CA TRP A 35 28.80 9.38 -26.89
C TRP A 35 29.39 7.96 -27.03
N THR A 36 30.65 7.79 -26.63
CA THR A 36 31.34 6.49 -26.67
C THR A 36 31.49 5.84 -25.29
N ALA A 37 31.03 6.51 -24.23
CA ALA A 37 31.09 6.02 -22.87
C ALA A 37 30.29 4.73 -22.65
N THR A 38 30.74 3.93 -21.70
CA THR A 38 29.97 2.83 -21.13
C THR A 38 29.37 3.29 -19.81
N TYR A 39 28.04 3.42 -19.73
CA TYR A 39 27.41 3.76 -18.46
C TYR A 39 26.97 2.53 -17.68
N VAL A 40 27.32 2.53 -16.40
CA VAL A 40 26.88 1.58 -15.38
C VAL A 40 25.59 2.11 -14.75
N TYR A 41 24.58 1.25 -14.64
CA TYR A 41 23.28 1.61 -14.09
C TYR A 41 22.61 0.44 -13.36
N LEU A 42 21.63 0.77 -12.53
CA LEU A 42 20.74 -0.16 -11.85
C LEU A 42 19.44 -0.32 -12.64
N GLN A 43 18.93 -1.54 -12.69
CA GLN A 43 17.64 -1.83 -13.29
C GLN A 43 16.89 -2.85 -12.44
N ARG A 44 15.68 -2.51 -12.01
CA ARG A 44 14.77 -3.50 -11.41
C ARG A 44 14.32 -4.51 -12.46
N LEU A 45 14.06 -5.75 -12.05
CA LEU A 45 13.50 -6.76 -12.96
C LEU A 45 12.09 -6.37 -13.42
N ASP A 46 11.36 -5.60 -12.61
CA ASP A 46 10.03 -5.07 -12.91
C ASP A 46 10.07 -3.63 -13.46
N TYR A 47 11.05 -3.31 -14.31
CA TYR A 47 11.33 -1.95 -14.80
C TYR A 47 10.19 -1.22 -15.53
N LEU A 48 9.11 -1.90 -15.89
CA LEU A 48 7.88 -1.29 -16.43
C LEU A 48 6.98 -0.71 -15.32
N THR A 49 7.23 -1.05 -14.07
CA THR A 49 6.52 -0.47 -12.92
C THR A 49 7.04 0.94 -12.64
N PRO A 50 6.16 1.89 -12.26
CA PRO A 50 6.58 3.24 -11.91
C PRO A 50 7.67 3.27 -10.83
N SER A 51 8.48 4.32 -10.85
CA SER A 51 9.44 4.64 -9.80
C SER A 51 8.92 5.84 -8.99
N PRO A 52 8.98 5.82 -7.64
CA PRO A 52 9.52 4.74 -6.80
C PRO A 52 8.66 3.48 -6.83
N LYS A 53 9.28 2.30 -6.59
CA LYS A 53 8.53 1.06 -6.38
C LYS A 53 7.75 1.16 -5.08
N THR A 54 6.44 0.94 -5.11
CA THR A 54 5.63 0.90 -3.89
C THR A 54 5.29 -0.53 -3.49
N PHE A 55 5.64 -0.92 -2.27
CA PHE A 55 5.19 -2.14 -1.60
C PHE A 55 4.01 -1.78 -0.71
N ARG A 56 2.81 -2.25 -1.08
CA ARG A 56 1.60 -2.08 -0.25
C ARG A 56 1.40 -3.32 0.61
N ILE A 57 1.27 -3.10 1.92
CA ILE A 57 1.17 -4.16 2.91
C ILE A 57 -0.09 -3.91 3.73
N ASP A 58 -1.07 -4.78 3.60
CA ASP A 58 -2.24 -4.79 4.48
C ASP A 58 -1.87 -5.53 5.77
N HIS A 59 -2.45 -5.08 6.88
CA HIS A 59 -2.19 -5.64 8.20
C HIS A 59 -3.51 -6.09 8.82
N THR A 60 -3.64 -7.40 9.05
CA THR A 60 -4.82 -8.01 9.68
C THR A 60 -4.39 -8.92 10.82
N SER A 61 -5.35 -9.50 11.53
CA SER A 61 -5.12 -10.54 12.55
C SER A 61 -4.41 -11.78 12.01
N GLU A 62 -4.48 -12.02 10.70
CA GLU A 62 -3.78 -13.11 10.01
C GLU A 62 -2.31 -12.74 9.70
N GLY A 63 -1.94 -11.47 9.80
CA GLY A 63 -0.58 -10.97 9.62
C GLY A 63 -0.46 -9.89 8.55
N LEU A 64 0.70 -9.84 7.89
CA LEU A 64 0.98 -8.90 6.80
C LEU A 64 0.69 -9.58 5.46
N SER A 65 -0.02 -8.89 4.55
CA SER A 65 -0.43 -9.46 3.26
C SER A 65 0.73 -9.71 2.29
N ALA A 66 1.86 -9.02 2.48
CA ALA A 66 3.05 -9.15 1.65
C ALA A 66 4.33 -8.79 2.41
N GLY A 67 5.46 -9.29 1.92
CA GLY A 67 6.80 -8.85 2.31
C GLY A 67 7.35 -7.76 1.39
N VAL A 68 8.62 -7.42 1.58
CA VAL A 68 9.39 -6.57 0.67
C VAL A 68 10.43 -7.44 0.00
N ASP A 69 10.37 -7.48 -1.33
CA ASP A 69 11.35 -8.13 -2.19
C ASP A 69 11.48 -7.33 -3.48
N MET A 70 12.61 -6.64 -3.63
CA MET A 70 12.92 -5.83 -4.80
C MET A 70 14.10 -6.45 -5.57
N PRO A 71 13.85 -7.30 -6.58
CA PRO A 71 14.91 -7.83 -7.41
C PRO A 71 15.41 -6.79 -8.42
N PHE A 72 16.73 -6.65 -8.52
CA PHE A 72 17.39 -5.74 -9.45
C PHE A 72 18.74 -6.28 -9.91
N MET A 73 19.32 -5.65 -10.93
CA MET A 73 20.63 -5.97 -11.48
C MET A 73 21.42 -4.68 -11.69
N VAL A 74 22.75 -4.81 -11.66
CA VAL A 74 23.66 -3.78 -12.16
C VAL A 74 23.98 -4.11 -13.61
N LYS A 75 23.94 -3.11 -14.50
CA LYS A 75 24.04 -3.28 -15.93
C LYS A 75 24.96 -2.27 -16.58
N THR A 76 25.48 -2.63 -17.74
CA THR A 76 26.13 -1.71 -18.67
C THR A 76 25.30 -1.61 -19.95
N GLN A 77 25.42 -0.48 -20.66
CA GLN A 77 24.73 -0.28 -21.94
C GLN A 77 25.25 -1.22 -23.03
N LYS A 78 26.54 -1.56 -22.96
CA LYS A 78 27.28 -2.43 -23.88
C LYS A 78 28.24 -3.33 -23.09
N ALA A 79 28.59 -4.49 -23.65
CA ALA A 79 29.51 -5.42 -23.00
C ALA A 79 30.89 -4.76 -22.82
N THR A 80 31.52 -4.99 -21.67
CA THR A 80 32.87 -4.51 -21.36
C THR A 80 33.90 -5.62 -21.57
N SER A 81 35.12 -5.26 -21.94
CA SER A 81 36.22 -6.23 -22.11
C SER A 81 36.94 -6.57 -20.79
N LYS A 82 36.64 -5.81 -19.73
CA LYS A 82 37.18 -5.95 -18.38
C LYS A 82 36.02 -6.08 -17.39
N ASP A 83 36.28 -6.70 -16.24
CA ASP A 83 35.35 -6.71 -15.12
C ASP A 83 35.05 -5.26 -14.68
N VAL A 84 33.81 -5.02 -14.26
CA VAL A 84 33.38 -3.78 -13.64
C VAL A 84 32.90 -4.12 -12.23
N HIS A 85 33.63 -3.67 -11.22
CA HIS A 85 33.22 -3.78 -9.83
C HIS A 85 32.44 -2.53 -9.44
N VAL A 86 31.27 -2.73 -8.81
CA VAL A 86 30.29 -1.68 -8.55
C VAL A 86 29.98 -1.70 -7.07
N ASN A 87 30.29 -0.61 -6.38
CA ASN A 87 30.01 -0.45 -4.97
C ASN A 87 28.60 0.13 -4.82
N LEU A 88 27.78 -0.54 -4.01
CA LEU A 88 26.40 -0.17 -3.72
C LEU A 88 26.25 0.31 -2.28
N GLU A 89 25.26 1.16 -2.06
CA GLU A 89 24.81 1.54 -0.73
C GLU A 89 23.30 1.38 -0.65
N LEU A 90 22.83 0.59 0.33
CA LEU A 90 21.43 0.55 0.72
C LEU A 90 21.20 1.65 1.75
N ARG A 91 20.40 2.65 1.40
CA ARG A 91 20.09 3.81 2.24
C ARG A 91 18.71 3.63 2.87
N ASP A 92 18.69 3.19 4.12
CA ASP A 92 17.49 2.81 4.87
C ASP A 92 17.22 3.69 6.10
N ALA A 93 17.97 4.78 6.29
CA ALA A 93 17.76 5.71 7.41
C ALA A 93 16.32 6.29 7.49
N LYS A 94 15.56 6.22 6.39
CA LYS A 94 14.13 6.59 6.30
C LYS A 94 13.16 5.41 6.47
N ALA A 95 13.69 4.26 6.89
CA ALA A 95 13.01 3.00 7.16
C ALA A 95 13.45 2.37 8.51
N PRO A 96 13.62 3.14 9.61
CA PRO A 96 14.32 2.67 10.83
C PRO A 96 13.63 1.51 11.56
N ASN A 97 12.32 1.33 11.32
CA ASN A 97 11.51 0.30 11.99
C ASN A 97 11.43 -1.01 11.20
N ILE A 98 12.12 -1.11 10.06
CA ILE A 98 12.21 -2.34 9.26
C ILE A 98 13.68 -2.59 8.94
N GLY A 99 14.18 -3.79 9.24
CA GLY A 99 15.52 -4.17 8.80
C GLY A 99 15.49 -4.43 7.30
N LEU A 100 16.28 -3.72 6.51
CA LEU A 100 16.45 -4.01 5.07
C LEU A 100 17.81 -4.65 4.83
N GLN A 101 17.87 -5.59 3.90
CA GLN A 101 19.12 -6.28 3.54
C GLN A 101 19.26 -6.42 2.04
N LEU A 102 20.49 -6.25 1.57
CA LEU A 102 20.91 -6.69 0.23
C LEU A 102 21.26 -8.17 0.27
N GLN A 103 20.67 -8.94 -0.64
CA GLN A 103 20.89 -10.36 -0.80
C GLN A 103 21.29 -10.72 -2.24
N ASP A 104 22.01 -11.83 -2.38
CA ASP A 104 22.23 -12.49 -3.66
C ASP A 104 20.95 -13.21 -4.15
N LYS A 105 21.02 -13.80 -5.35
CA LYS A 105 19.91 -14.57 -5.93
C LYS A 105 19.51 -15.80 -5.09
N ALA A 106 20.45 -16.37 -4.33
CA ALA A 106 20.22 -17.51 -3.46
C ALA A 106 19.65 -17.13 -2.08
N GLY A 107 19.52 -15.83 -1.79
CA GLY A 107 18.99 -15.30 -0.53
C GLY A 107 20.02 -15.09 0.56
N HIS A 108 21.31 -15.20 0.26
CA HIS A 108 22.37 -14.90 1.23
C HIS A 108 22.58 -13.39 1.32
N ARG A 109 22.70 -12.89 2.55
CA ARG A 109 23.09 -11.50 2.80
C ARG A 109 24.45 -11.21 2.17
N LEU A 110 24.55 -10.12 1.43
CA LEU A 110 25.82 -9.64 0.92
C LEU A 110 26.70 -9.16 2.09
N THR A 111 27.89 -9.72 2.21
CA THR A 111 28.91 -9.30 3.20
C THR A 111 29.71 -8.09 2.73
N SER A 112 29.85 -7.93 1.41
CA SER A 112 30.34 -6.71 0.76
C SER A 112 29.25 -6.18 -0.16
N SER A 113 29.01 -4.87 -0.16
CA SER A 113 28.09 -4.23 -1.11
C SER A 113 28.72 -4.05 -2.50
N GLN A 114 29.78 -4.80 -2.82
CA GLN A 114 30.46 -4.73 -4.11
C GLN A 114 29.95 -5.86 -5.01
N VAL A 115 29.56 -5.51 -6.23
CA VAL A 115 28.95 -6.41 -7.22
C VAL A 115 29.81 -6.36 -8.48
N THR A 116 29.96 -7.50 -9.16
CA THR A 116 30.78 -7.56 -10.38
C THR A 116 29.92 -7.80 -11.61
N ILE A 117 30.09 -6.98 -12.64
CA ILE A 117 29.72 -7.32 -14.02
C ILE A 117 30.96 -7.93 -14.67
N LYS A 118 30.88 -9.21 -15.04
CA LYS A 118 32.01 -9.93 -15.61
C LYS A 118 32.32 -9.45 -17.03
N ALA A 119 33.60 -9.47 -17.41
CA ALA A 119 34.02 -9.20 -18.78
C ALA A 119 33.19 -10.02 -19.79
N GLY A 120 32.75 -9.37 -20.86
CA GLY A 120 31.87 -9.93 -21.89
C GLY A 120 30.38 -9.93 -21.53
N GLN A 121 30.01 -9.66 -20.27
CA GLN A 121 28.61 -9.56 -19.84
C GLN A 121 28.12 -8.11 -19.85
N GLN A 122 26.80 -7.94 -19.88
CA GLN A 122 26.12 -6.63 -19.76
C GLN A 122 25.37 -6.48 -18.44
N SER A 123 25.39 -7.49 -17.59
CA SER A 123 24.63 -7.52 -16.34
C SER A 123 25.35 -8.35 -15.29
N SER A 124 25.20 -7.96 -14.02
CA SER A 124 25.57 -8.78 -12.86
C SER A 124 24.62 -9.95 -12.69
N ASP A 125 24.85 -10.79 -11.68
CA ASP A 125 23.77 -11.62 -11.13
C ASP A 125 22.65 -10.76 -10.55
N THR A 126 21.47 -11.36 -10.38
CA THR A 126 20.33 -10.72 -9.71
C THR A 126 20.62 -10.54 -8.22
N LEU A 127 20.34 -9.34 -7.74
CA LEU A 127 20.37 -8.95 -6.33
C LEU A 127 18.95 -8.67 -5.86
N ARG A 128 18.73 -8.73 -4.55
CA ARG A 128 17.43 -8.46 -3.93
C ARG A 128 17.58 -7.54 -2.75
N ILE A 129 16.65 -6.60 -2.60
CA ILE A 129 16.45 -5.90 -1.32
C ILE A 129 15.26 -6.53 -0.65
N VAL A 130 15.48 -7.07 0.55
CA VAL A 130 14.43 -7.73 1.32
C VAL A 130 14.24 -7.10 2.69
N ALA A 131 13.01 -7.13 3.18
CA ALA A 131 12.72 -6.83 4.58
C ALA A 131 13.00 -8.03 5.47
N THR A 132 13.57 -7.78 6.64
CA THR A 132 14.03 -8.80 7.59
C THR A 132 13.39 -8.68 8.97
N ASN A 133 12.97 -7.48 9.39
CA ASN A 133 12.30 -7.28 10.68
C ASN A 133 10.77 -7.25 10.56
N LEU A 134 10.21 -8.25 9.87
CA LEU A 134 8.75 -8.30 9.62
C LEU A 134 7.94 -8.55 10.89
N ASP A 135 8.51 -9.20 11.92
CA ASP A 135 7.79 -9.45 13.16
C ASP A 135 7.63 -8.18 14.00
N ALA A 136 8.65 -7.32 14.09
CA ALA A 136 8.47 -5.99 14.68
C ALA A 136 7.44 -5.17 13.89
N LEU A 137 7.45 -5.27 12.56
CA LEU A 137 6.47 -4.60 11.70
C LEU A 137 5.02 -5.09 11.95
N LYS A 138 4.82 -6.39 12.20
CA LYS A 138 3.52 -6.97 12.61
C LYS A 138 3.05 -6.43 13.96
N THR A 139 3.93 -6.21 14.92
CA THR A 139 3.51 -5.65 16.22
C THR A 139 3.07 -4.19 16.15
N ASN A 140 3.43 -3.47 15.09
CA ASN A 140 3.00 -2.10 14.89
C ASN A 140 1.61 -2.05 14.23
N GLU A 141 0.58 -1.85 15.05
CA GLU A 141 -0.81 -1.74 14.59
C GLU A 141 -1.12 -0.42 13.86
N GLN A 142 -0.20 0.56 13.87
CA GLN A 142 -0.41 1.84 13.21
C GLN A 142 -0.09 1.79 11.71
N LYS A 143 -0.67 2.74 10.97
CA LYS A 143 -0.27 3.02 9.59
C LYS A 143 1.18 3.48 9.56
N MET A 144 1.94 3.02 8.57
CA MET A 144 3.35 3.38 8.41
C MET A 144 3.69 3.59 6.93
N ASP A 145 4.39 4.69 6.66
CA ASP A 145 4.95 5.02 5.35
C ASP A 145 6.48 5.14 5.50
N LEU A 146 7.24 4.31 4.78
CA LEU A 146 8.71 4.32 4.82
C LEU A 146 9.27 4.47 3.40
N THR A 147 10.44 5.09 3.29
CA THR A 147 11.16 5.18 2.01
C THR A 147 12.56 4.64 2.18
N PHE A 148 13.09 4.01 1.12
CA PHE A 148 14.47 3.55 1.08
C PHE A 148 14.93 3.54 -0.37
N ASP A 149 16.23 3.42 -0.58
CA ASP A 149 16.77 3.31 -1.91
C ASP A 149 18.11 2.56 -1.93
N VAL A 150 18.52 2.11 -3.11
CA VAL A 150 19.87 1.58 -3.35
C VAL A 150 20.55 2.38 -4.45
N ALA A 151 21.77 2.82 -4.18
CA ALA A 151 22.54 3.64 -5.10
C ALA A 151 23.90 3.05 -5.43
N ILE A 152 24.39 3.36 -6.62
CA ILE A 152 25.80 3.16 -6.99
C ILE A 152 26.61 4.30 -6.37
N THR A 153 27.58 3.96 -5.52
CA THR A 153 28.45 4.96 -4.86
C THR A 153 29.77 5.15 -5.60
N SER A 154 30.32 4.08 -6.18
CA SER A 154 31.54 4.12 -6.98
C SER A 154 31.65 2.89 -7.89
N ILE A 155 32.53 2.97 -8.86
CA ILE A 155 32.91 1.87 -9.76
C ILE A 155 34.42 1.73 -9.81
N GLU A 156 34.91 0.50 -9.93
CA GLU A 156 36.32 0.16 -10.09
C GLU A 156 36.46 -0.73 -11.33
N THR A 157 37.15 -0.25 -12.35
CA THR A 157 37.33 -0.99 -13.61
C THR A 157 38.57 -0.53 -14.37
N LEU A 158 39.15 -1.45 -15.15
CA LEU A 158 40.17 -1.16 -16.15
C LEU A 158 39.57 -0.88 -17.54
N GLN A 159 38.24 -0.93 -17.68
CA GLN A 159 37.57 -0.55 -18.91
C GLN A 159 37.57 0.98 -19.03
N THR A 160 38.31 1.51 -20.00
CA THR A 160 38.36 2.95 -20.29
C THR A 160 36.99 3.51 -20.67
N ASN A 161 36.81 4.81 -20.45
CA ASN A 161 35.56 5.55 -20.72
C ASN A 161 34.31 4.87 -20.12
N THR A 162 34.38 4.51 -18.83
CA THR A 162 33.27 3.89 -18.09
C THR A 162 32.84 4.80 -16.96
N HIS A 163 31.55 5.13 -16.92
CA HIS A 163 30.99 6.11 -16.00
C HIS A 163 29.73 5.58 -15.30
N ILE A 164 29.39 6.11 -14.15
CA ILE A 164 28.07 5.88 -13.54
C ILE A 164 27.04 6.68 -14.36
N SER A 165 25.86 6.11 -14.61
CA SER A 165 24.80 6.84 -15.30
C SER A 165 24.48 8.16 -14.59
N PRO A 166 24.41 9.30 -15.31
CA PRO A 166 24.06 10.58 -14.69
C PRO A 166 22.56 10.70 -14.39
N ARG A 167 21.74 9.75 -14.87
CA ARG A 167 20.29 9.74 -14.61
C ARG A 167 20.03 9.21 -13.20
N ALA A 168 19.44 10.06 -12.35
CA ALA A 168 19.13 9.72 -10.96
C ALA A 168 18.32 8.41 -10.83
N THR A 169 17.35 8.17 -11.72
CA THR A 169 16.53 6.95 -11.71
C THR A 169 17.26 5.69 -12.20
N MET A 170 18.49 5.83 -12.68
CA MET A 170 19.34 4.75 -13.19
C MET A 170 20.59 4.54 -12.34
N ASN A 171 21.03 5.52 -11.55
CA ASN A 171 22.09 5.30 -10.56
C ASN A 171 21.54 5.10 -9.13
N ASN A 172 20.23 5.28 -8.95
CA ASN A 172 19.51 5.09 -7.70
C ASN A 172 18.13 4.45 -7.96
N LEU A 173 17.82 3.35 -7.26
CA LEU A 173 16.51 2.71 -7.29
C LEU A 173 15.74 3.03 -6.01
N ALA A 174 14.83 4.00 -6.09
CA ALA A 174 13.97 4.39 -4.99
C ALA A 174 12.77 3.44 -4.82
N ALA A 175 12.41 3.19 -3.57
CA ALA A 175 11.25 2.41 -3.17
C ALA A 175 10.55 2.99 -1.92
N LYS A 176 9.28 2.63 -1.77
CA LYS A 176 8.42 3.01 -0.65
C LYS A 176 7.70 1.77 -0.12
N ILE A 177 7.52 1.70 1.19
CA ILE A 177 6.64 0.75 1.87
C ILE A 177 5.44 1.54 2.39
N GLU A 178 4.24 1.13 2.02
CA GLU A 178 2.96 1.67 2.49
C GLU A 178 2.26 0.55 3.27
N LYS A 179 2.41 0.54 4.59
CA LYS A 179 1.74 -0.41 5.47
C LYS A 179 0.45 0.22 6.03
N GLY A 180 -0.68 -0.46 5.87
CA GLY A 180 -1.94 -0.07 6.51
C GLY A 180 -1.90 -0.17 8.04
N ALA A 181 -2.81 0.55 8.71
CA ALA A 181 -3.11 0.25 10.10
C ALA A 181 -3.71 -1.15 10.23
N MET A 182 -3.67 -1.73 11.43
CA MET A 182 -4.32 -3.00 11.72
C MET A 182 -5.81 -2.91 11.39
N GLN A 183 -6.27 -3.78 10.50
CA GLN A 183 -7.65 -3.89 10.08
C GLN A 183 -8.16 -5.28 10.47
N ASN A 184 -9.04 -5.34 11.46
CA ASN A 184 -9.70 -6.58 11.89
C ASN A 184 -11.15 -6.65 11.43
N MET A 185 -11.52 -5.85 10.44
CA MET A 185 -12.87 -5.83 9.90
C MET A 185 -12.86 -5.80 8.37
N ARG A 186 -13.91 -6.38 7.79
CA ARG A 186 -14.24 -6.21 6.38
C ARG A 186 -15.76 -6.18 6.19
N MET A 187 -16.21 -5.55 5.12
CA MET A 187 -17.61 -5.68 4.70
C MET A 187 -17.88 -7.14 4.29
N GLY A 188 -19.06 -7.65 4.64
CA GLY A 188 -19.50 -9.01 4.34
C GLY A 188 -20.12 -9.72 5.54
N ILE A 189 -20.93 -10.73 5.24
CA ILE A 189 -21.52 -11.64 6.23
C ILE A 189 -20.41 -12.60 6.70
N PRO A 190 -20.18 -12.77 8.02
CA PRO A 190 -19.21 -13.75 8.53
C PRO A 190 -19.65 -15.17 8.15
N GLU A 191 -18.69 -16.10 8.06
CA GLU A 191 -19.01 -17.52 7.81
C GLU A 191 -19.89 -18.11 8.91
N GLU A 192 -19.52 -17.84 10.16
CA GLU A 192 -20.36 -18.07 11.34
C GLU A 192 -21.26 -16.86 11.61
N ASN A 193 -22.48 -16.92 11.11
CA ASN A 193 -23.45 -15.82 11.12
C ASN A 193 -24.67 -16.05 12.02
N GLN A 194 -24.52 -16.89 13.05
CA GLN A 194 -25.57 -17.04 14.05
C GLN A 194 -25.74 -15.72 14.81
N MET A 195 -26.97 -15.19 14.79
CA MET A 195 -27.31 -13.97 15.53
C MET A 195 -27.28 -14.26 17.03
N LEU A 196 -26.57 -13.42 17.79
CA LEU A 196 -26.54 -13.48 19.24
C LEU A 196 -27.91 -13.08 19.82
N ASP A 197 -28.31 -13.75 20.90
CA ASP A 197 -29.49 -13.35 21.67
C ASP A 197 -29.27 -11.97 22.27
N ARG A 198 -30.24 -11.08 22.03
CA ARG A 198 -30.24 -9.68 22.49
C ARG A 198 -30.82 -9.55 23.90
N THR A 199 -31.37 -10.62 24.47
CA THR A 199 -31.96 -10.62 25.80
C THR A 199 -30.92 -10.18 26.84
N GLY A 200 -31.27 -9.15 27.62
CA GLY A 200 -30.40 -8.62 28.66
C GLY A 200 -29.30 -7.67 28.15
N TRP A 201 -29.24 -7.37 26.85
CA TRP A 201 -28.32 -6.34 26.36
C TRP A 201 -28.68 -4.97 26.92
N VAL A 202 -27.66 -4.20 27.30
CA VAL A 202 -27.81 -2.81 27.70
C VAL A 202 -27.13 -1.93 26.67
N ILE A 203 -27.91 -1.06 26.04
CA ILE A 203 -27.43 -0.17 24.97
C ILE A 203 -27.34 1.26 25.50
N THR A 204 -26.15 1.84 25.38
CA THR A 204 -25.88 3.25 25.71
C THR A 204 -25.54 4.01 24.43
N LEU A 205 -26.23 5.13 24.22
CA LEU A 205 -25.98 6.01 23.08
C LEU A 205 -25.03 7.14 23.47
N GLY A 206 -24.17 7.52 22.53
CA GLY A 206 -23.32 8.69 22.65
C GLY A 206 -24.12 10.00 22.67
N ALA A 207 -23.52 11.04 23.22
CA ALA A 207 -24.16 12.35 23.36
C ALA A 207 -24.67 12.89 22.01
N GLY A 208 -25.91 13.39 22.02
CA GLY A 208 -26.57 13.98 20.86
C GLY A 208 -27.22 12.96 19.91
N ALA A 209 -27.20 11.66 20.23
CA ALA A 209 -28.08 10.71 19.56
C ALA A 209 -29.55 11.03 19.86
N GLU A 210 -30.38 10.95 18.84
CA GLU A 210 -31.82 11.16 18.87
C GLU A 210 -32.53 9.82 19.01
N ASN A 211 -33.74 9.83 19.61
CA ASN A 211 -34.60 8.67 19.85
C ASN A 211 -34.06 7.65 20.88
N SER A 212 -34.85 6.62 21.14
CA SER A 212 -34.57 5.62 22.18
C SER A 212 -33.55 4.58 21.70
N ALA A 213 -32.61 4.21 22.57
CA ALA A 213 -31.68 3.11 22.32
C ALA A 213 -32.38 1.77 22.06
N ALA A 214 -33.58 1.58 22.62
CA ALA A 214 -34.38 0.37 22.43
C ALA A 214 -34.78 0.16 20.97
N ASN A 215 -34.83 1.23 20.16
CA ASN A 215 -35.15 1.16 18.74
C ASN A 215 -34.15 0.30 17.97
N LEU A 216 -32.91 0.12 18.45
CA LEU A 216 -31.89 -0.68 17.76
C LEU A 216 -32.13 -2.19 17.80
N VAL A 217 -33.07 -2.66 18.63
CA VAL A 217 -33.27 -4.08 18.93
C VAL A 217 -34.75 -4.45 19.07
N ASP A 218 -35.67 -3.57 18.65
CA ASP A 218 -37.11 -3.75 18.85
C ASP A 218 -37.80 -4.59 17.74
N GLY A 219 -37.09 -4.89 16.65
CA GLY A 219 -37.62 -5.59 15.49
C GLY A 219 -38.46 -4.71 14.57
N ASN A 220 -38.54 -3.40 14.83
CA ASN A 220 -39.40 -2.47 14.12
C ASN A 220 -38.58 -1.60 13.16
N TYR A 221 -38.70 -1.89 11.87
CA TYR A 221 -37.98 -1.15 10.82
C TYR A 221 -38.48 0.28 10.56
N TRP A 222 -39.41 0.77 11.39
CA TRP A 222 -39.96 2.13 11.36
C TRP A 222 -39.57 2.97 12.58
N SER A 223 -38.72 2.45 13.48
CA SER A 223 -38.04 3.22 14.52
C SER A 223 -36.55 3.30 14.20
N ASP A 224 -35.91 4.43 14.50
CA ASP A 224 -34.47 4.58 14.35
C ASP A 224 -33.84 5.26 15.56
N VAL A 225 -32.54 5.08 15.73
CA VAL A 225 -31.66 6.01 16.44
C VAL A 225 -30.92 6.81 15.38
N ALA A 226 -30.90 8.12 15.52
CA ALA A 226 -30.38 8.98 14.48
C ALA A 226 -29.62 10.18 15.03
N ARG A 227 -28.93 10.88 14.13
CA ARG A 227 -28.35 12.18 14.44
C ARG A 227 -28.18 13.00 13.17
N SER A 228 -28.45 14.30 13.27
CA SER A 228 -28.16 15.27 12.21
C SER A 228 -26.82 15.98 12.46
N GLY A 229 -26.06 16.24 11.39
CA GLY A 229 -24.86 17.07 11.40
C GLY A 229 -23.60 16.42 12.00
N SER A 230 -23.70 15.26 12.64
CA SER A 230 -22.55 14.54 13.23
C SER A 230 -22.85 13.07 13.42
N GLY A 231 -21.81 12.24 13.47
CA GLY A 231 -21.92 10.82 13.85
C GLY A 231 -22.19 10.67 15.34
N PHE A 232 -22.51 9.46 15.78
CA PHE A 232 -22.67 9.12 17.19
C PHE A 232 -22.10 7.73 17.48
N SER A 233 -21.94 7.43 18.77
CA SER A 233 -21.48 6.12 19.24
C SER A 233 -22.63 5.30 19.80
N ILE A 234 -22.54 3.98 19.62
CA ILE A 234 -23.43 2.99 20.23
C ILE A 234 -22.54 2.05 21.04
N THR A 235 -22.80 1.92 22.34
CA THR A 235 -22.11 0.95 23.22
C THR A 235 -23.11 -0.10 23.66
N ILE A 236 -22.77 -1.37 23.49
CA ILE A 236 -23.61 -2.52 23.82
C ILE A 236 -22.88 -3.34 24.90
N ASP A 237 -23.49 -3.49 26.08
CA ASP A 237 -23.13 -4.51 27.07
C ASP A 237 -23.92 -5.78 26.75
N LEU A 238 -23.24 -6.88 26.44
CA LEU A 238 -23.84 -8.17 26.10
C LEU A 238 -24.27 -8.96 27.36
N GLY A 239 -24.01 -8.45 28.56
CA GLY A 239 -24.30 -9.09 29.84
C GLY A 239 -23.25 -10.12 30.28
N ALA A 240 -22.54 -10.74 29.32
CA ALA A 240 -21.43 -11.67 29.54
C ALA A 240 -20.41 -11.57 28.41
N GLU A 241 -19.22 -12.15 28.59
CA GLU A 241 -18.28 -12.29 27.48
C GLU A 241 -18.85 -13.26 26.42
N LYS A 242 -18.78 -12.85 25.16
CA LYS A 242 -19.22 -13.61 23.98
C LYS A 242 -18.14 -13.54 22.91
N THR A 243 -18.09 -14.56 22.06
CA THR A 243 -17.27 -14.50 20.85
C THR A 243 -18.07 -13.79 19.76
N ILE A 244 -17.56 -12.68 19.23
CA ILE A 244 -18.27 -11.84 18.24
C ILE A 244 -17.64 -12.04 16.86
N ASN A 245 -18.42 -12.58 15.92
CA ASN A 245 -17.99 -12.89 14.56
C ASN A 245 -18.32 -11.79 13.56
N GLY A 246 -19.33 -10.97 13.84
CA GLY A 246 -19.75 -9.92 12.93
C GLY A 246 -20.81 -8.99 13.47
N ILE A 247 -21.12 -7.98 12.66
CA ILE A 247 -22.13 -6.96 12.93
C ILE A 247 -23.07 -6.91 11.72
N ASN A 248 -24.36 -6.73 11.97
CA ASN A 248 -25.32 -6.37 10.94
C ASN A 248 -26.14 -5.16 11.39
N THR A 249 -26.04 -4.07 10.64
CA THR A 249 -26.85 -2.86 10.87
C THR A 249 -27.74 -2.56 9.68
N THR A 250 -28.99 -2.20 9.94
CA THR A 250 -29.88 -1.61 8.92
C THR A 250 -30.10 -0.14 9.23
N SER A 251 -30.06 0.72 8.22
CA SER A 251 -30.30 2.16 8.33
C SER A 251 -31.68 2.54 7.77
N TRP A 252 -32.19 3.72 8.11
CA TRP A 252 -33.41 4.22 7.48
C TRP A 252 -33.22 4.36 5.97
N GLY A 253 -34.26 4.08 5.19
CA GLY A 253 -34.17 4.14 3.72
C GLY A 253 -33.08 3.22 3.17
N TYR A 254 -32.91 2.02 3.75
CA TYR A 254 -31.78 1.13 3.48
C TYR A 254 -31.58 0.81 1.98
N SER A 255 -32.66 0.80 1.19
CA SER A 255 -32.62 0.55 -0.25
C SER A 255 -31.88 1.65 -1.04
N SER A 256 -31.79 2.87 -0.51
CA SER A 256 -31.11 4.01 -1.15
C SER A 256 -29.81 4.41 -0.45
N ASN A 257 -29.40 3.71 0.62
CA ASN A 257 -28.19 4.03 1.40
C ASN A 257 -28.15 5.48 1.95
N HIS A 258 -29.30 6.17 1.99
CA HIS A 258 -29.33 7.62 2.14
C HIS A 258 -28.95 8.10 3.54
N TYR A 259 -29.18 7.27 4.55
CA TYR A 259 -28.93 7.57 5.96
C TYR A 259 -27.90 6.63 6.61
N ALA A 260 -27.23 5.78 5.83
CA ALA A 260 -26.30 4.81 6.39
C ALA A 260 -24.92 5.42 6.69
N PRO A 261 -24.23 4.95 7.74
CA PRO A 261 -22.83 5.30 7.97
C PRO A 261 -21.98 5.04 6.73
N GLN A 262 -20.96 5.89 6.49
CA GLN A 262 -20.01 5.74 5.38
C GLN A 262 -18.61 5.33 5.85
N GLU A 263 -18.32 5.49 7.13
CA GLU A 263 -17.11 5.00 7.77
C GLU A 263 -17.37 4.86 9.27
N ILE A 264 -16.86 3.78 9.84
CA ILE A 264 -17.04 3.45 11.25
C ILE A 264 -15.71 3.07 11.89
N GLU A 265 -15.68 3.10 13.21
CA GLU A 265 -14.71 2.37 14.02
C GLU A 265 -15.47 1.43 14.95
N VAL A 266 -14.96 0.22 15.12
CA VAL A 266 -15.47 -0.72 16.13
C VAL A 266 -14.38 -0.96 17.15
N SER A 267 -14.75 -0.94 18.43
CA SER A 267 -13.88 -1.36 19.52
C SER A 267 -14.59 -2.35 20.42
N VAL A 268 -13.83 -3.22 21.07
CA VAL A 268 -14.35 -4.21 22.02
C VAL A 268 -13.67 -4.08 23.38
N SER A 269 -14.35 -4.51 24.43
CA SER A 269 -13.86 -4.46 25.80
C SER A 269 -14.44 -5.60 26.66
N LYS A 270 -13.70 -6.01 27.68
CA LYS A 270 -14.16 -6.95 28.72
C LYS A 270 -14.76 -6.24 29.94
N ASP A 271 -14.36 -5.00 30.18
CA ASP A 271 -14.57 -4.27 31.45
C ASP A 271 -15.23 -2.90 31.28
N ASN A 272 -15.54 -2.48 30.04
CA ASN A 272 -16.06 -1.16 29.67
C ASN A 272 -15.10 0.01 29.93
N ALA A 273 -13.86 -0.26 30.36
CA ALA A 273 -12.85 0.73 30.69
C ALA A 273 -11.69 0.69 29.69
N THR A 274 -11.17 -0.50 29.42
CA THR A 274 -10.07 -0.74 28.49
C THR A 274 -10.64 -1.19 27.15
N TRP A 275 -10.39 -0.42 26.10
CA TRP A 275 -10.95 -0.64 24.76
C TRP A 275 -9.86 -1.02 23.76
N LYS A 276 -10.09 -2.09 23.00
CA LYS A 276 -9.26 -2.47 21.85
C LYS A 276 -10.00 -2.13 20.55
N SER A 277 -9.43 -1.25 19.74
CA SER A 277 -9.96 -0.95 18.41
C SER A 277 -9.74 -2.13 17.46
N LEU A 278 -10.72 -2.39 16.61
CA LEU A 278 -10.67 -3.35 15.51
C LEU A 278 -10.33 -2.69 14.18
N GLY A 279 -10.08 -1.37 14.19
CA GLY A 279 -9.76 -0.55 13.03
C GLY A 279 -10.92 0.34 12.59
N THR A 280 -10.69 1.12 11.52
CA THR A 280 -11.73 1.88 10.84
C THR A 280 -12.14 1.18 9.55
N LEU A 281 -13.42 1.19 9.21
CA LEU A 281 -13.93 0.52 8.01
C LEU A 281 -14.84 1.46 7.22
N PRO A 282 -14.51 1.79 5.96
CA PRO A 282 -15.46 2.38 5.04
C PRO A 282 -16.62 1.41 4.80
N THR A 283 -17.85 1.91 4.93
CA THR A 283 -19.07 1.11 4.85
C THR A 283 -19.88 1.48 3.61
N THR A 284 -20.65 0.51 3.09
CA THR A 284 -21.47 0.68 1.89
C THR A 284 -22.80 -0.02 2.01
N GLY A 285 -23.85 0.54 1.41
CA GLY A 285 -25.21 0.00 1.46
C GLY A 285 -25.94 0.37 2.74
N GLY A 286 -27.27 0.36 2.71
CA GLY A 286 -28.08 0.68 3.89
C GLY A 286 -28.41 -0.52 4.79
N ASN A 287 -28.19 -1.73 4.30
CA ASN A 287 -28.06 -2.94 5.11
C ASN A 287 -26.58 -3.34 5.05
N GLN A 288 -25.90 -3.26 6.18
CA GLN A 288 -24.45 -3.38 6.28
C GLN A 288 -24.11 -4.60 7.12
N HIS A 289 -23.47 -5.58 6.47
CA HIS A 289 -22.85 -6.71 7.14
C HIS A 289 -21.35 -6.47 7.25
N ILE A 290 -20.80 -6.71 8.43
CA ILE A 290 -19.38 -6.54 8.74
C ILE A 290 -18.91 -7.84 9.40
N THR A 291 -17.81 -8.39 8.90
CA THR A 291 -17.11 -9.54 9.48
C THR A 291 -15.98 -9.04 10.38
N LEU A 292 -15.87 -9.57 11.60
CA LEU A 292 -14.74 -9.34 12.50
C LEU A 292 -13.73 -10.48 12.35
N LEU A 293 -12.57 -10.18 11.75
CA LEU A 293 -11.57 -11.18 11.34
C LEU A 293 -10.90 -11.89 12.52
N SER A 294 -10.80 -11.22 13.66
CA SER A 294 -10.13 -11.74 14.85
C SER A 294 -11.04 -12.53 15.80
N HIS A 295 -12.35 -12.63 15.49
CA HIS A 295 -13.35 -13.28 16.34
C HIS A 295 -13.21 -12.91 17.83
N PRO A 296 -13.21 -11.60 18.19
CA PRO A 296 -12.87 -11.19 19.54
C PRO A 296 -13.85 -11.72 20.57
N LYS A 297 -13.30 -12.24 21.68
CA LYS A 297 -14.06 -12.55 22.90
C LYS A 297 -14.17 -11.31 23.79
N ALA A 298 -15.38 -10.77 23.93
CA ALA A 298 -15.64 -9.50 24.61
C ALA A 298 -17.04 -9.45 25.23
N ARG A 299 -17.22 -8.61 26.25
CA ARG A 299 -18.54 -8.32 26.84
C ARG A 299 -19.16 -7.04 26.29
N TYR A 300 -18.32 -6.08 25.91
CA TYR A 300 -18.74 -4.78 25.43
C TYR A 300 -18.29 -4.58 23.98
N LEU A 301 -19.17 -4.04 23.16
CA LEU A 301 -18.86 -3.56 21.82
C LEU A 301 -19.23 -2.08 21.72
N LYS A 302 -18.34 -1.29 21.10
CA LYS A 302 -18.57 0.12 20.80
C LYS A 302 -18.46 0.33 19.30
N TYR A 303 -19.50 0.90 18.72
CA TYR A 303 -19.62 1.23 17.31
C TYR A 303 -19.66 2.75 17.17
N ASN A 304 -18.61 3.32 16.59
CA ASN A 304 -18.49 4.75 16.38
C ASN A 304 -18.73 5.05 14.90
N ILE A 305 -19.71 5.91 14.61
CA ILE A 305 -19.91 6.44 13.25
C ILE A 305 -18.94 7.59 13.04
N LEU A 306 -17.93 7.39 12.20
CA LEU A 306 -16.88 8.37 11.91
C LEU A 306 -17.26 9.31 10.77
N LYS A 307 -17.93 8.76 9.74
CA LYS A 307 -18.31 9.52 8.54
C LYS A 307 -19.79 9.39 8.21
N MET A 308 -20.42 10.54 8.07
CA MET A 308 -21.83 10.70 7.73
C MET A 308 -22.10 10.45 6.24
N PRO A 309 -23.33 10.03 5.87
CA PRO A 309 -23.78 10.09 4.49
C PRO A 309 -23.95 11.55 4.02
N ALA A 310 -23.98 11.74 2.70
CA ALA A 310 -24.09 13.06 2.06
C ALA A 310 -25.38 13.83 2.43
N SER A 311 -26.42 13.13 2.90
CA SER A 311 -27.65 13.73 3.41
C SER A 311 -27.45 14.59 4.67
N GLY A 312 -26.31 14.43 5.35
CA GLY A 312 -26.03 15.11 6.62
C GLY A 312 -26.79 14.52 7.82
N ARG A 313 -27.54 13.43 7.64
CA ARG A 313 -28.23 12.70 8.71
C ARG A 313 -27.86 11.22 8.63
N VAL A 314 -27.49 10.63 9.77
CA VAL A 314 -27.22 9.19 9.86
C VAL A 314 -28.25 8.54 10.78
N SER A 315 -28.67 7.32 10.47
CA SER A 315 -29.57 6.56 11.31
C SER A 315 -29.27 5.06 11.29
N ILE A 316 -29.58 4.41 12.40
CA ILE A 316 -29.59 2.95 12.53
C ILE A 316 -30.96 2.56 13.05
N VAL A 317 -31.58 1.62 12.35
CA VAL A 317 -32.90 1.06 12.60
C VAL A 317 -32.77 -0.26 13.35
N GLU A 318 -31.83 -1.12 12.95
CA GLU A 318 -31.60 -2.41 13.62
C GLU A 318 -30.11 -2.66 13.78
N PHE A 319 -29.71 -3.18 14.94
CA PHE A 319 -28.33 -3.51 15.28
C PHE A 319 -28.22 -4.93 15.80
N ASN A 320 -27.61 -5.81 15.00
CA ASN A 320 -27.41 -7.21 15.30
C ASN A 320 -25.92 -7.52 15.43
N LEU A 321 -25.60 -8.51 16.27
CA LEU A 321 -24.27 -9.12 16.31
C LEU A 321 -24.38 -10.59 15.92
N TYR A 322 -23.38 -11.06 15.20
CA TYR A 322 -23.17 -12.48 14.94
C TYR A 322 -22.09 -13.01 15.88
N GLY A 323 -22.23 -14.25 16.36
CA GLY A 323 -21.27 -14.81 17.31
C GLY A 323 -21.75 -16.11 17.97
N THR A 324 -21.00 -16.53 19.00
CA THR A 324 -21.32 -17.68 19.84
C THR A 324 -21.24 -17.33 21.32
N ASP A 325 -21.92 -18.15 22.14
CA ASP A 325 -22.01 -17.98 23.59
C ASP A 325 -20.80 -18.57 24.36
N ASP A 326 -19.84 -19.16 23.63
CA ASP A 326 -18.72 -19.96 24.18
C ASP A 326 -17.60 -19.12 24.82
#